data_AF-A0A3A8MK64-F1
#
_entry.id   AF-A0A3A8MK64-F1
#
_cell.length_a   1.000
_cell.length_b   1.000
_cell.length_c   1.000
_cell.angle_alpha   90.00
_cell.angle_beta   90.00
_cell.angle_gamma   90.00
#
_symmetry.space_group_name_H-M   'P 1'
#
loop_
_entity.id
_entity.type
_entity.pdbx_description
1 polymer ?
#
loop_
_entity_poly.entity_id
_entity_poly.type
_entity_poly.pdbx_seq_one_letter_code
_entity_poly.pdbx_strand_id
1 'polypeptide(L)'
;MEGRWKQLYESLGYRPPRSAPPTQPASPDTDLPVLGPEELEALRAAFLQEPEDVLRWTETGLGARVTVGAFVEVLQELELLFTDPGQLQERLDTTERHARRGTAGLPTDFTFPLMTEEIPIDPTRTRFEPQSDLRGWLLFSGPLWLEQGAASRQAPFRWHFGAKSRFLYPLREPAPGHPVEVALFGDFGTGEYASKYLARQLVMRGERLDCAVHLGGVFYAGRQGEFDAHVAEPLEPLLATTTLLTLNAAPEMRSGAGAYLRYLDERRGAGRRHPQEGSYFCLAAERFQLIGLDTAWFEAGRHREPALLQWLEQRLSEGRRRGAMNILLSHAAPYGPDPRQRSPLLSQDLASLVLEREWVDLWCWAGAQGGALYDRAPGLPFLGASLGHGGFPYERRDAPEHPVAPVRFFESRPRFPEWTGVRQDRGNHGHATLWLHADGTAVLRYTDWMGEVRCEATLERQGPKGPVTLKQLDVGG
;
A
#
# COMPACT_ATOMS: atom_id res chain seq x y z
N MET A 1 -4.24 -22.08 -19.77
CA MET A 1 -5.48 -21.79 -19.02
C MET A 1 -6.62 -21.73 -20.02
N GLU A 2 -7.51 -22.73 -19.96
CA GLU A 2 -8.67 -22.90 -20.84
C GLU A 2 -9.60 -21.67 -20.81
N GLY A 3 -10.26 -21.37 -21.93
CA GLY A 3 -11.14 -20.19 -22.08
C GLY A 3 -12.23 -20.04 -21.02
N ARG A 4 -12.59 -21.13 -20.32
CA ARG A 4 -13.53 -21.14 -19.19
C ARG A 4 -13.05 -20.30 -18.01
N TRP A 5 -11.75 -20.37 -17.67
CA TRP A 5 -11.18 -19.60 -16.56
C TRP A 5 -11.11 -18.11 -16.89
N LYS A 6 -10.82 -17.77 -18.15
CA LYS A 6 -10.77 -16.37 -18.57
C LYS A 6 -12.13 -15.67 -18.37
N GLN A 7 -13.21 -16.27 -18.86
CA GLN A 7 -14.56 -15.72 -18.69
C GLN A 7 -14.96 -15.59 -17.22
N LEU A 8 -14.55 -16.55 -16.39
CA LEU A 8 -14.81 -16.55 -14.95
C LEU A 8 -14.08 -15.42 -14.21
N TYR A 9 -12.81 -15.21 -14.53
CA TYR A 9 -12.06 -14.09 -13.96
C TYR A 9 -12.68 -12.77 -14.41
N GLU A 10 -12.98 -12.63 -15.69
CA GLU A 10 -13.60 -11.44 -16.26
C GLU A 10 -14.97 -11.15 -15.63
N SER A 11 -15.79 -12.18 -15.37
CA SER A 11 -17.11 -12.02 -14.75
C SER A 11 -17.05 -11.63 -13.27
N LEU A 12 -15.98 -12.02 -12.58
CA LEU A 12 -15.67 -11.56 -11.23
C LEU A 12 -14.91 -10.22 -11.20
N GLY A 13 -14.69 -9.60 -12.36
CA GLY A 13 -13.94 -8.34 -12.48
C GLY A 13 -12.44 -8.47 -12.22
N TYR A 14 -11.89 -9.68 -12.31
CA TYR A 14 -10.48 -10.00 -12.19
C TYR A 14 -9.85 -10.16 -13.58
N ARG A 15 -8.55 -9.84 -13.69
CA ARG A 15 -7.79 -10.20 -14.89
C ARG A 15 -7.13 -11.55 -14.67
N PRO A 16 -7.24 -12.50 -15.62
CA PRO A 16 -6.51 -13.75 -15.52
C PRO A 16 -4.99 -13.45 -15.55
N PRO A 17 -4.15 -14.28 -14.90
CA PRO A 17 -2.70 -14.15 -14.99
C PRO A 17 -2.28 -14.17 -16.47
N ARG A 18 -1.43 -13.22 -16.87
CA ARG A 18 -0.81 -13.28 -18.20
C ARG A 18 0.04 -14.55 -18.26
N SER A 19 -0.10 -15.30 -19.35
CA SER A 19 0.82 -16.40 -19.63
C SER A 19 2.23 -15.83 -19.68
N ALA A 20 3.16 -16.36 -18.89
CA ALA A 20 4.54 -15.91 -18.95
C ALA A 20 5.04 -16.03 -20.41
N PRO A 21 5.73 -15.02 -20.95
CA PRO A 21 6.35 -15.15 -22.26
C PRO A 21 7.35 -16.33 -22.21
N PRO A 22 7.39 -17.19 -23.24
CA PRO A 22 8.10 -18.47 -23.21
C PRO A 22 9.64 -18.37 -23.10
N THR A 23 10.20 -17.16 -23.02
CA THR A 23 11.65 -16.91 -23.11
C THR A 23 12.31 -16.42 -21.83
N GLN A 24 11.59 -16.22 -20.73
CA GLN A 24 12.24 -15.90 -19.44
C GLN A 24 12.62 -17.19 -18.70
N PRO A 25 13.85 -17.30 -18.15
CA PRO A 25 14.18 -18.40 -17.26
C PRO A 25 13.18 -18.42 -16.10
N ALA A 26 12.66 -19.59 -15.76
CA ALA A 26 11.73 -19.75 -14.66
C ALA A 26 12.40 -19.27 -13.37
N SER A 27 12.04 -18.08 -12.90
CA SER A 27 12.21 -17.73 -11.49
C SER A 27 11.51 -18.82 -10.66
N PRO A 28 12.00 -19.14 -9.45
CA PRO A 28 11.28 -20.05 -8.57
C PRO A 28 9.84 -19.55 -8.48
N ASP A 29 8.89 -20.44 -8.81
CA ASP A 29 7.47 -20.09 -8.79
C ASP A 29 7.03 -19.98 -7.33
N THR A 30 7.15 -18.76 -6.81
CA THR A 30 6.71 -18.42 -5.46
C THR A 30 5.23 -18.07 -5.42
N ASP A 31 4.59 -17.96 -6.60
CA ASP A 31 3.24 -17.41 -6.70
C ASP A 31 2.25 -18.36 -6.01
N LEU A 32 1.39 -17.79 -5.18
CA LEU A 32 0.35 -18.58 -4.54
C LEU A 32 -0.65 -19.00 -5.62
N PRO A 33 -0.98 -20.30 -5.76
CA PRO A 33 -2.02 -20.70 -6.70
C PRO A 33 -3.35 -20.06 -6.30
N VAL A 34 -4.24 -19.93 -7.28
CA VAL A 34 -5.63 -19.56 -7.02
C VAL A 34 -6.32 -20.77 -6.42
N LEU A 35 -7.28 -20.57 -5.51
CA LEU A 35 -8.08 -21.66 -4.97
C LEU A 35 -8.74 -22.43 -6.13
N GLY A 36 -8.37 -23.70 -6.30
CA GLY A 36 -9.00 -24.63 -7.22
C GLY A 36 -10.06 -25.49 -6.54
N PRO A 37 -10.71 -26.40 -7.27
CA PRO A 37 -11.70 -27.30 -6.70
C PRO A 37 -11.14 -28.19 -5.58
N GLU A 38 -9.91 -28.68 -5.72
CA GLU A 38 -9.27 -29.54 -4.72
C GLU A 38 -8.95 -28.75 -3.44
N GLU A 39 -8.41 -27.54 -3.57
CA GLU A 39 -8.16 -26.67 -2.42
C GLU A 39 -9.45 -26.19 -1.76
N LEU A 40 -10.52 -25.95 -2.52
CA LEU A 40 -11.82 -25.60 -1.95
C LEU A 40 -12.38 -26.74 -1.08
N GLU A 41 -12.31 -27.99 -1.57
CA GLU A 41 -12.72 -29.16 -0.77
C GLU A 41 -11.85 -29.32 0.48
N ALA A 42 -10.55 -29.10 0.38
CA ALA A 42 -9.65 -29.10 1.54
C ALA A 42 -10.02 -28.00 2.55
N LEU A 43 -10.34 -26.78 2.09
CA LEU A 43 -10.75 -25.67 2.95
C LEU A 43 -12.06 -25.95 3.66
N ARG A 44 -13.00 -26.56 2.94
CA ARG A 44 -14.27 -27.02 3.51
C ARG A 44 -14.06 -28.11 4.56
N ALA A 45 -13.21 -29.10 4.28
CA ALA A 45 -12.89 -30.16 5.22
C ALA A 45 -12.23 -29.59 6.50
N ALA A 46 -11.27 -28.68 6.34
CA ALA A 46 -10.65 -27.98 7.46
C ALA A 46 -11.67 -27.19 8.28
N PHE A 47 -12.58 -26.45 7.61
CA PHE A 47 -13.63 -25.69 8.27
C PHE A 47 -14.64 -26.58 9.02
N LEU A 48 -14.98 -27.76 8.50
CA LEU A 48 -15.86 -28.71 9.18
C LEU A 48 -15.21 -29.34 10.43
N GLN A 49 -13.88 -29.49 10.43
CA GLN A 49 -13.13 -30.04 11.55
C GLN A 49 -12.86 -28.98 12.62
N GLU A 50 -12.37 -27.81 12.21
CA GLU A 50 -11.86 -26.76 13.10
C GLU A 50 -12.36 -25.37 12.64
N PRO A 51 -13.68 -25.10 12.72
CA PRO A 51 -14.27 -23.86 12.18
C PRO A 51 -13.71 -22.60 12.87
N GLU A 52 -13.43 -22.67 14.17
CA GLU A 52 -12.89 -21.53 14.93
C GLU A 52 -11.48 -21.14 14.45
N ASP A 53 -10.65 -22.12 14.10
CA ASP A 53 -9.28 -21.88 13.65
C ASP A 53 -9.24 -21.31 12.24
N VAL A 54 -10.02 -21.90 11.32
CA VAL A 54 -10.15 -21.39 9.95
C VAL A 54 -10.71 -19.97 9.94
N LEU A 55 -11.74 -19.69 10.76
CA LEU A 55 -12.27 -18.32 10.91
C LEU A 55 -11.21 -17.39 11.49
N ARG A 56 -10.53 -17.77 12.58
CA ARG A 56 -9.49 -16.94 13.18
C ARG A 56 -8.38 -16.58 12.18
N TRP A 57 -7.93 -17.53 11.36
CA TRP A 57 -6.93 -17.27 10.32
C TRP A 57 -7.46 -16.34 9.23
N THR A 58 -8.68 -16.60 8.77
CA THR A 58 -9.38 -15.75 7.81
C THR A 58 -9.50 -14.32 8.35
N GLU A 59 -10.00 -14.16 9.57
CA GLU A 59 -10.17 -12.87 10.24
C GLU A 59 -8.84 -12.14 10.44
N THR A 60 -7.77 -12.86 10.77
CA THR A 60 -6.41 -12.31 10.89
C THR A 60 -5.90 -11.81 9.54
N GLY A 61 -6.10 -12.59 8.46
CA GLY A 61 -5.68 -12.21 7.11
C GLY A 61 -6.47 -11.03 6.53
N LEU A 62 -7.76 -10.94 6.89
CA LEU A 62 -8.68 -9.89 6.47
C LEU A 62 -8.60 -8.61 7.32
N GLY A 63 -8.19 -8.74 8.59
CA GLY A 63 -8.31 -7.67 9.58
C GLY A 63 -9.75 -7.35 9.97
N ALA A 64 -10.70 -8.29 9.77
CA ALA A 64 -12.11 -8.10 10.08
C ALA A 64 -12.77 -9.41 10.51
N ARG A 65 -13.83 -9.32 11.30
CA ARG A 65 -14.60 -10.49 11.74
C ARG A 65 -15.41 -11.10 10.60
N VAL A 66 -15.50 -12.43 10.61
CA VAL A 66 -16.26 -13.22 9.63
C VAL A 66 -17.18 -14.17 10.39
N THR A 67 -18.48 -14.11 10.08
CA THR A 67 -19.44 -15.03 10.70
C THR A 67 -19.37 -16.40 10.01
N VAL A 68 -19.69 -17.46 10.77
CA VAL A 68 -19.85 -18.82 10.24
C VAL A 68 -20.79 -18.83 9.02
N GLY A 69 -21.91 -18.12 9.11
CA GLY A 69 -22.90 -18.05 8.03
C GLY A 69 -22.34 -17.42 6.75
N ALA A 70 -21.64 -16.29 6.87
CA ALA A 70 -21.01 -15.62 5.72
C ALA A 70 -19.92 -16.50 5.09
N PHE A 71 -19.11 -17.18 5.91
CA PHE A 71 -18.08 -18.09 5.40
C PHE A 71 -18.69 -19.27 4.63
N VAL A 72 -19.71 -19.91 5.19
CA VAL A 72 -20.42 -21.04 4.54
C VAL A 72 -21.09 -20.60 3.24
N GLU A 73 -21.74 -19.44 3.22
CA GLU A 73 -22.35 -18.89 2.01
C GLU A 73 -21.31 -18.71 0.90
N VAL A 74 -20.14 -18.14 1.22
CA VAL A 74 -19.07 -17.95 0.25
C VAL A 74 -18.46 -19.27 -0.21
N LEU A 75 -18.32 -20.28 0.65
CA LEU A 75 -17.88 -21.61 0.22
C LEU A 75 -18.85 -22.21 -0.81
N GLN A 76 -20.17 -22.05 -0.61
CA GLN A 76 -21.18 -22.49 -1.58
C GLN A 76 -21.12 -21.70 -2.89
N GLU A 77 -20.86 -20.39 -2.84
CA GLU A 77 -20.64 -19.58 -4.04
C GLU A 77 -19.41 -20.05 -4.82
N LEU A 78 -18.31 -20.38 -4.14
CA LEU A 78 -17.10 -20.92 -4.77
C LEU A 78 -17.32 -22.33 -5.33
N GLU A 79 -18.16 -23.15 -4.70
CA GLU A 79 -18.54 -24.46 -5.25
C GLU A 79 -19.34 -24.28 -6.55
N LEU A 80 -20.31 -23.37 -6.56
CA LEU A 80 -21.06 -22.99 -7.77
C LEU A 80 -20.13 -22.42 -8.85
N LEU A 81 -19.13 -21.62 -8.47
CA LEU A 81 -18.14 -21.07 -9.39
C LEU A 81 -17.47 -22.18 -10.23
N PHE A 82 -17.15 -23.32 -9.61
CA PHE A 82 -16.49 -24.45 -10.28
C PHE A 82 -17.45 -25.42 -10.96
N THR A 83 -18.68 -25.55 -10.45
CA THR A 83 -19.66 -26.54 -10.93
C THR A 83 -20.64 -25.95 -11.96
N ASP A 84 -21.25 -24.80 -11.66
CA ASP A 84 -22.23 -24.09 -12.50
C ASP A 84 -22.01 -22.56 -12.44
N PRO A 85 -21.02 -22.02 -13.19
CA PRO A 85 -20.72 -20.60 -13.17
C PRO A 85 -21.85 -19.73 -13.73
N GLY A 86 -22.75 -20.31 -14.56
CA GLY A 86 -23.91 -19.59 -15.09
C GLY A 86 -24.93 -19.28 -14.00
N GLN A 87 -25.20 -20.27 -13.13
CA GLN A 87 -26.06 -20.08 -11.97
C GLN A 87 -25.47 -19.07 -10.98
N LEU A 88 -24.15 -19.12 -10.74
CA LEU A 88 -23.50 -18.10 -9.90
C LEU A 88 -23.67 -16.71 -10.51
N GLN A 89 -23.44 -16.53 -11.82
CA GLN A 89 -23.61 -15.24 -12.48
C GLN A 89 -25.04 -14.71 -12.32
N GLU A 90 -26.05 -15.54 -12.52
CA GLU A 90 -27.45 -15.13 -12.33
C GLU A 90 -27.75 -14.71 -10.89
N ARG A 91 -27.18 -15.42 -9.90
CA ARG A 91 -27.27 -15.02 -8.48
C ARG A 91 -26.61 -13.66 -8.25
N LEU A 92 -25.39 -13.46 -8.76
CA LEU A 92 -24.67 -12.19 -8.62
C LEU A 92 -25.42 -11.04 -9.30
N ASP A 93 -25.88 -11.22 -10.54
CA ASP A 93 -26.67 -10.24 -11.27
C ASP A 93 -27.96 -9.90 -10.53
N THR A 94 -28.57 -10.87 -9.85
CA THR A 94 -29.77 -10.66 -9.04
C THR A 94 -29.46 -9.87 -7.79
N THR A 95 -28.39 -10.22 -7.07
CA THR A 95 -27.93 -9.48 -5.87
C THR A 95 -27.50 -8.05 -6.23
N GLU A 96 -26.74 -7.87 -7.31
CA GLU A 96 -26.34 -6.56 -7.82
C GLU A 96 -27.55 -5.71 -8.24
N ARG A 97 -28.53 -6.29 -8.94
CA ARG A 97 -29.78 -5.58 -9.28
C ARG A 97 -30.55 -5.14 -8.03
N HIS A 98 -30.56 -5.94 -6.96
CA HIS A 98 -31.16 -5.55 -5.69
C HIS A 98 -30.34 -4.46 -4.98
N ALA A 99 -29.02 -4.58 -4.96
CA ALA A 99 -28.13 -3.56 -4.39
C ALA A 99 -28.25 -2.22 -5.11
N ARG A 100 -28.26 -2.22 -6.45
CA ARG A 100 -28.43 -1.03 -7.31
C ARG A 100 -29.81 -0.38 -7.18
N ARG A 101 -30.84 -1.12 -6.75
CA ARG A 101 -32.15 -0.53 -6.41
C ARG A 101 -32.11 0.27 -5.10
N GLY A 102 -31.13 -0.01 -4.22
CA GLY A 102 -30.95 0.69 -2.95
C GLY A 102 -29.80 1.71 -2.92
N THR A 103 -28.81 1.57 -3.79
CA THR A 103 -27.71 2.53 -3.96
C THR A 103 -27.91 3.31 -5.25
N ALA A 104 -28.21 4.61 -5.11
CA ALA A 104 -28.17 5.50 -6.27
C ALA A 104 -26.77 5.43 -6.91
N GLY A 105 -26.72 5.30 -8.23
CA GLY A 105 -25.48 5.53 -8.98
C GLY A 105 -24.95 6.94 -8.74
N LEU A 106 -23.77 7.25 -9.27
CA LEU A 106 -23.27 8.62 -9.19
C LEU A 106 -24.27 9.60 -9.83
N PRO A 107 -24.51 10.76 -9.22
CA PRO A 107 -25.28 11.83 -9.85
C PRO A 107 -24.72 12.16 -11.24
N THR A 108 -25.60 12.49 -12.19
CA THR A 108 -25.19 12.75 -13.60
C THR A 108 -24.30 13.99 -13.75
N ASP A 109 -24.33 14.88 -12.76
CA ASP A 109 -23.51 16.08 -12.65
C ASP A 109 -22.22 15.85 -11.84
N PHE A 110 -21.96 14.63 -11.34
CA PHE A 110 -20.70 14.29 -10.70
C PHE A 110 -19.55 14.34 -11.71
N THR A 111 -18.63 15.28 -11.50
CA THR A 111 -17.44 15.46 -12.32
C THR A 111 -16.30 16.06 -11.49
N PHE A 112 -15.07 15.86 -11.95
CA PHE A 112 -13.87 16.48 -11.40
C PHE A 112 -12.81 16.62 -12.51
N PRO A 113 -11.80 17.50 -12.36
CA PRO A 113 -10.92 17.92 -13.47
C PRO A 113 -10.19 16.78 -14.21
N LEU A 114 -9.91 15.66 -13.54
CA LEU A 114 -9.19 14.52 -14.13
C LEU A 114 -10.08 13.35 -14.54
N MET A 115 -11.39 13.44 -14.34
CA MET A 115 -12.35 12.39 -14.67
C MET A 115 -12.27 12.02 -16.15
N THR A 116 -12.33 10.73 -16.46
CA THR A 116 -12.24 10.19 -17.83
C THR A 116 -13.06 8.92 -17.96
N GLU A 117 -13.59 8.69 -19.16
CA GLU A 117 -14.32 7.44 -19.49
C GLU A 117 -13.40 6.22 -19.49
N GLU A 118 -12.09 6.40 -19.66
CA GLU A 118 -11.08 5.33 -19.63
C GLU A 118 -10.94 4.67 -18.24
N ILE A 119 -11.30 5.39 -17.18
CA ILE A 119 -11.26 4.93 -15.80
C ILE A 119 -12.69 5.00 -15.25
N PRO A 120 -13.53 4.01 -15.57
CA PRO A 120 -14.92 4.00 -15.13
C PRO A 120 -14.99 3.94 -13.60
N ILE A 121 -15.90 4.73 -13.04
CA ILE A 121 -16.14 4.78 -11.60
C ILE A 121 -17.41 4.00 -11.30
N ASP A 122 -17.25 2.88 -10.59
CA ASP A 122 -18.37 2.09 -10.08
C ASP A 122 -18.40 2.21 -8.54
N PRO A 123 -19.31 3.03 -7.97
CA PRO A 123 -19.42 3.16 -6.53
C PRO A 123 -20.00 1.92 -5.85
N THR A 124 -20.64 1.01 -6.60
CA THR A 124 -21.25 -0.21 -6.07
C THR A 124 -20.24 -1.33 -5.88
N ARG A 125 -19.04 -1.18 -6.45
CA ARG A 125 -17.97 -2.17 -6.33
C ARG A 125 -17.45 -2.24 -4.89
N THR A 126 -17.43 -3.45 -4.34
CA THR A 126 -17.02 -3.75 -2.96
C THR A 126 -15.70 -4.52 -2.87
N ARG A 127 -14.95 -4.61 -3.97
CA ARG A 127 -13.71 -5.38 -4.04
C ARG A 127 -12.73 -4.96 -2.94
N PHE A 128 -12.07 -5.94 -2.34
CA PHE A 128 -11.16 -5.86 -1.20
C PHE A 128 -11.82 -5.51 0.14
N GLU A 129 -13.12 -5.20 0.19
CA GLU A 129 -13.82 -4.98 1.45
C GLU A 129 -13.95 -6.32 2.19
N PRO A 130 -13.45 -6.41 3.44
CA PRO A 130 -13.24 -7.71 4.09
C PRO A 130 -14.46 -8.65 4.11
N GLN A 131 -15.66 -8.12 4.36
CA GLN A 131 -16.89 -8.90 4.41
C GLN A 131 -17.58 -8.97 3.04
N SER A 132 -17.68 -7.84 2.35
CA SER A 132 -18.41 -7.72 1.08
C SER A 132 -17.68 -8.33 -0.12
N ASP A 133 -16.40 -8.66 0.02
CA ASP A 133 -15.58 -9.36 -0.98
C ASP A 133 -14.86 -10.58 -0.37
N LEU A 134 -15.48 -11.21 0.64
CA LEU A 134 -14.94 -12.43 1.25
C LEU A 134 -14.64 -13.50 0.18
N ARG A 135 -15.45 -13.61 -0.86
CA ARG A 135 -15.21 -14.49 -2.02
C ARG A 135 -13.87 -14.23 -2.70
N GLY A 136 -13.54 -12.97 -3.01
CA GLY A 136 -12.25 -12.62 -3.61
C GLY A 136 -11.08 -12.97 -2.72
N TRP A 137 -11.22 -12.73 -1.41
CA TRP A 137 -10.22 -13.11 -0.42
C TRP A 137 -10.00 -14.61 -0.32
N LEU A 138 -11.06 -15.43 -0.27
CA LEU A 138 -10.95 -16.89 -0.27
C LEU A 138 -10.32 -17.39 -1.57
N LEU A 139 -10.76 -16.87 -2.71
CA LEU A 139 -10.28 -17.32 -4.02
C LEU A 139 -8.78 -17.08 -4.20
N PHE A 140 -8.26 -15.98 -3.67
CA PHE A 140 -6.89 -15.54 -3.96
C PHE A 140 -5.91 -15.64 -2.81
N SER A 141 -6.39 -15.78 -1.58
CA SER A 141 -5.56 -15.98 -0.39
C SER A 141 -5.91 -17.26 0.37
N GLY A 142 -7.03 -17.94 0.04
CA GLY A 142 -7.46 -19.16 0.73
C GLY A 142 -6.41 -20.28 0.76
N PRO A 143 -5.66 -20.55 -0.32
CA PRO A 143 -4.59 -21.56 -0.30
C PRO A 143 -3.53 -21.32 0.78
N LEU A 144 -3.22 -20.05 1.10
CA LEU A 144 -2.27 -19.71 2.17
C LEU A 144 -2.76 -20.22 3.53
N TRP A 145 -4.07 -20.21 3.76
CA TRP A 145 -4.65 -20.63 5.04
C TRP A 145 -4.69 -22.15 5.21
N LEU A 146 -4.63 -22.88 4.09
CA LEU A 146 -4.47 -24.34 4.07
C LEU A 146 -3.01 -24.77 4.29
N GLU A 147 -2.08 -24.05 3.68
CA GLU A 147 -0.66 -24.43 3.62
C GLU A 147 0.16 -23.97 4.84
N GLN A 148 -0.45 -23.81 6.03
CA GLN A 148 0.29 -23.37 7.22
C GLN A 148 1.52 -24.26 7.48
N GLY A 149 2.70 -23.75 7.15
CA GLY A 149 3.97 -24.50 7.19
C GLY A 149 4.77 -24.50 5.88
N ALA A 150 4.27 -23.94 4.77
CA ALA A 150 5.05 -23.76 3.54
C ALA A 150 6.12 -22.65 3.69
N ALA A 151 7.13 -22.89 4.54
CA ALA A 151 8.37 -22.14 4.64
C ALA A 151 9.23 -22.18 3.35
N SER A 152 8.67 -22.64 2.21
CA SER A 152 9.40 -23.03 1.01
C SER A 152 9.11 -22.20 -0.24
N ARG A 153 8.16 -21.24 -0.19
CA ARG A 153 7.87 -20.38 -1.35
C ARG A 153 8.40 -18.94 -1.25
N GLN A 154 9.10 -18.58 -0.19
CA GLN A 154 9.67 -17.23 -0.11
C GLN A 154 10.86 -17.08 -1.07
N ALA A 155 10.87 -16.02 -1.88
CA ALA A 155 11.99 -15.70 -2.73
C ALA A 155 13.26 -15.42 -1.88
N PRO A 156 14.48 -15.50 -2.43
CA PRO A 156 15.69 -15.17 -1.66
C PRO A 156 15.76 -13.68 -1.30
N PHE A 157 16.09 -13.38 -0.04
CA PHE A 157 16.27 -11.98 0.39
C PHE A 157 17.50 -11.35 -0.26
N ARG A 158 17.37 -10.09 -0.68
CA ARG A 158 18.46 -9.33 -1.30
C ARG A 158 19.12 -8.45 -0.26
N TRP A 159 20.39 -8.75 0.03
CA TRP A 159 21.18 -8.00 1.00
C TRP A 159 21.98 -6.88 0.34
N HIS A 160 22.05 -5.72 1.00
CA HIS A 160 22.81 -4.56 0.54
C HIS A 160 24.32 -4.87 0.36
N PHE A 161 24.89 -5.76 1.17
CA PHE A 161 26.31 -6.14 1.03
C PHE A 161 26.60 -7.00 -0.20
N GLY A 162 25.59 -7.60 -0.82
CA GLY A 162 25.69 -8.31 -2.10
C GLY A 162 25.63 -7.38 -3.32
N ALA A 163 25.24 -6.12 -3.12
CA ALA A 163 25.02 -5.15 -4.20
C ALA A 163 26.10 -4.06 -4.22
N LYS A 164 26.56 -3.69 -5.42
CA LYS A 164 27.55 -2.59 -5.57
C LYS A 164 27.02 -1.26 -5.05
N SER A 165 25.72 -1.00 -5.22
CA SER A 165 25.06 0.21 -4.73
C SER A 165 24.98 0.28 -3.21
N ARG A 166 25.07 -0.87 -2.51
CA ARG A 166 24.71 -1.02 -1.09
C ARG A 166 23.32 -0.48 -0.74
N PHE A 167 22.43 -0.47 -1.74
CA PHE A 167 21.10 0.14 -1.72
C PHE A 167 21.12 1.63 -1.37
N LEU A 168 22.17 2.31 -1.83
CA LEU A 168 22.36 3.76 -1.73
C LEU A 168 22.24 4.35 -3.12
N TYR A 169 21.29 5.26 -3.27
CA TYR A 169 21.04 5.91 -4.54
C TYR A 169 21.05 7.43 -4.36
N PRO A 170 21.52 8.19 -5.35
CA PRO A 170 21.54 9.65 -5.25
C PRO A 170 20.12 10.19 -5.32
N LEU A 171 19.80 11.13 -4.43
CA LEU A 171 18.70 12.07 -4.59
C LEU A 171 19.26 13.35 -5.20
N ARG A 172 18.52 13.97 -6.13
CA ARG A 172 18.88 15.30 -6.63
C ARG A 172 18.89 16.29 -5.44
N GLU A 173 19.87 17.19 -5.39
CA GLU A 173 19.83 18.28 -4.42
C GLU A 173 18.82 19.36 -4.90
N PRO A 174 17.92 19.85 -4.03
CA PRO A 174 17.03 20.94 -4.41
C PRO A 174 17.80 22.26 -4.62
N ALA A 175 17.39 23.02 -5.63
CA ALA A 175 17.94 24.34 -5.93
C ALA A 175 16.88 25.43 -5.69
N PRO A 176 17.26 26.70 -5.47
CA PRO A 176 16.30 27.79 -5.31
C PRO A 176 15.33 27.85 -6.49
N GLY A 177 14.02 27.85 -6.20
CA GLY A 177 12.95 27.81 -7.21
C GLY A 177 12.73 26.45 -7.89
N HIS A 178 13.55 25.44 -7.59
CA HIS A 178 13.50 24.09 -8.17
C HIS A 178 13.56 23.02 -7.06
N PRO A 179 12.48 22.90 -6.26
CA PRO A 179 12.40 21.87 -5.23
C PRO A 179 12.46 20.47 -5.84
N VAL A 180 12.81 19.47 -5.04
CA VAL A 180 12.69 18.05 -5.42
C VAL A 180 11.30 17.59 -5.07
N GLU A 181 10.57 17.06 -6.05
CA GLU A 181 9.21 16.56 -5.85
C GLU A 181 9.20 15.03 -5.72
N VAL A 182 8.70 14.54 -4.59
CA VAL A 182 8.57 13.11 -4.29
C VAL A 182 7.11 12.77 -4.02
N ALA A 183 6.51 11.91 -4.84
CA ALA A 183 5.19 11.33 -4.55
C ALA A 183 5.33 10.10 -3.65
N LEU A 184 4.49 10.01 -2.63
CA LEU A 184 4.43 8.91 -1.67
C LEU A 184 2.99 8.36 -1.62
N PHE A 185 2.83 7.06 -1.84
CA PHE A 185 1.50 6.42 -1.85
C PHE A 185 1.62 4.98 -1.39
N GLY A 186 0.70 4.52 -0.53
CA GLY A 186 0.64 3.15 -0.05
C GLY A 186 -0.73 2.53 -0.28
N ASP A 187 -0.82 1.21 -0.17
CA ASP A 187 -2.07 0.45 -0.32
C ASP A 187 -2.77 0.74 -1.66
N PHE A 188 -1.95 0.99 -2.69
CA PHE A 188 -2.37 1.40 -4.03
C PHE A 188 -2.69 0.21 -4.93
N GLY A 189 -2.07 -0.96 -4.68
CA GLY A 189 -2.07 -2.14 -5.54
C GLY A 189 -3.38 -2.92 -5.56
N THR A 190 -4.51 -2.22 -5.74
CA THR A 190 -5.87 -2.78 -5.87
C THR A 190 -6.38 -2.80 -7.31
N GLY A 191 -5.86 -1.91 -8.18
CA GLY A 191 -6.33 -1.74 -9.55
C GLY A 191 -7.75 -1.15 -9.66
N GLU A 192 -8.29 -0.62 -8.57
CA GLU A 192 -9.58 0.07 -8.52
C GLU A 192 -9.48 1.49 -9.09
N TYR A 193 -10.63 2.13 -9.35
CA TYR A 193 -10.65 3.44 -9.99
C TYR A 193 -9.85 4.49 -9.20
N ALA A 194 -9.91 4.47 -7.86
CA ALA A 194 -9.20 5.43 -7.04
C ALA A 194 -7.67 5.33 -7.25
N SER A 195 -7.10 4.13 -7.23
CA SER A 195 -5.67 3.94 -7.50
C SER A 195 -5.31 4.29 -8.95
N LYS A 196 -6.16 3.98 -9.93
CA LYS A 196 -5.94 4.41 -11.33
C LYS A 196 -5.96 5.94 -11.49
N TYR A 197 -6.85 6.65 -10.80
CA TYR A 197 -6.85 8.11 -10.81
C TYR A 197 -5.62 8.70 -10.10
N LEU A 198 -5.14 8.06 -9.03
CA LEU A 198 -3.84 8.39 -8.42
C LEU A 198 -2.70 8.25 -9.43
N ALA A 199 -2.59 7.12 -10.14
CA ALA A 199 -1.59 6.94 -11.18
C ALA A 199 -1.69 8.03 -12.25
N ARG A 200 -2.91 8.34 -12.72
CA ARG A 200 -3.15 9.42 -13.68
C ARG A 200 -2.64 10.77 -13.16
N GLN A 201 -2.91 11.11 -11.90
CA GLN A 201 -2.38 12.34 -11.28
C GLN A 201 -0.85 12.39 -11.30
N LEU A 202 -0.18 11.27 -10.99
CA LEU A 202 1.28 11.20 -11.01
C LEU A 202 1.82 11.34 -12.43
N VAL A 203 1.24 10.62 -13.40
CA VAL A 203 1.65 10.66 -14.81
C VAL A 203 1.52 12.07 -15.40
N MET A 204 0.48 12.82 -15.03
CA MET A 204 0.28 14.20 -15.49
C MET A 204 1.30 15.20 -14.97
N ARG A 205 2.12 14.84 -13.97
CA ARG A 205 3.23 15.68 -13.51
C ARG A 205 4.44 15.60 -14.43
N GLY A 206 4.59 14.48 -15.16
CA GLY A 206 5.69 14.23 -16.09
C GLY A 206 7.06 14.46 -15.45
N GLU A 207 7.93 15.19 -16.15
CA GLU A 207 9.31 15.48 -15.73
C GLU A 207 9.43 16.32 -14.44
N ARG A 208 8.34 16.94 -13.96
CA ARG A 208 8.36 17.66 -12.68
C ARG A 208 8.47 16.73 -11.48
N LEU A 209 7.98 15.50 -11.62
CA LEU A 209 8.01 14.49 -10.57
C LEU A 209 9.36 13.76 -10.60
N ASP A 210 10.28 14.16 -9.73
CA ASP A 210 11.63 13.55 -9.64
C ASP A 210 11.57 12.08 -9.22
N CYS A 211 10.69 11.78 -8.25
CA CYS A 211 10.60 10.47 -7.64
C CYS A 211 9.16 10.12 -7.23
N ALA A 212 8.82 8.84 -7.36
CA ALA A 212 7.60 8.24 -6.85
C ALA A 212 7.97 7.01 -6.02
N VAL A 213 7.41 6.90 -4.81
CA VAL A 213 7.64 5.77 -3.90
C VAL A 213 6.32 5.12 -3.54
N HIS A 214 6.12 3.89 -4.00
CA HIS A 214 5.03 3.02 -3.57
C HIS A 214 5.41 2.36 -2.24
N LEU A 215 4.69 2.64 -1.16
CA LEU A 215 4.96 2.15 0.20
C LEU A 215 4.43 0.72 0.45
N GLY A 216 4.27 -0.08 -0.62
CA GLY A 216 3.73 -1.44 -0.59
C GLY A 216 2.21 -1.49 -0.42
N GLY A 217 1.66 -2.70 -0.49
CA GLY A 217 0.23 -2.97 -0.39
C GLY A 217 -0.39 -3.36 -1.73
N VAL A 218 0.07 -4.48 -2.30
CA VAL A 218 -0.52 -5.14 -3.47
C VAL A 218 -1.42 -6.28 -3.01
N PHE A 219 -2.72 -6.13 -3.27
CA PHE A 219 -3.76 -7.04 -2.79
C PHE A 219 -4.26 -7.93 -3.92
N TYR A 220 -4.65 -9.19 -3.65
CA TYR A 220 -4.97 -9.84 -2.37
C TYR A 220 -3.78 -10.53 -1.70
N ALA A 221 -2.84 -11.06 -2.49
CA ALA A 221 -1.70 -11.84 -2.01
C ALA A 221 -0.38 -11.42 -2.66
N GLY A 222 -0.37 -10.27 -3.35
CA GLY A 222 0.76 -9.76 -4.13
C GLY A 222 1.26 -10.74 -5.17
N ARG A 223 0.33 -11.41 -5.85
CA ARG A 223 0.63 -12.35 -6.94
C ARG A 223 1.10 -11.63 -8.19
N GLN A 224 1.67 -12.34 -9.15
CA GLN A 224 2.18 -11.66 -10.35
C GLN A 224 1.09 -10.91 -11.11
N GLY A 225 -0.05 -11.55 -11.34
CA GLY A 225 -1.15 -10.90 -12.07
C GLY A 225 -1.66 -9.64 -11.36
N GLU A 226 -1.56 -9.59 -10.02
CA GLU A 226 -1.94 -8.43 -9.22
C GLU A 226 -0.89 -7.32 -9.36
N PHE A 227 0.39 -7.63 -9.28
CA PHE A 227 1.46 -6.67 -9.56
C PHE A 227 1.37 -6.08 -10.97
N ASP A 228 1.20 -6.95 -11.98
CA ASP A 228 1.11 -6.55 -13.38
C ASP A 228 -0.05 -5.58 -13.60
N ALA A 229 -1.24 -5.97 -13.14
CA ALA A 229 -2.46 -5.22 -13.42
C ALA A 229 -2.65 -3.99 -12.51
N HIS A 230 -2.20 -4.05 -11.26
CA HIS A 230 -2.51 -3.04 -10.27
C HIS A 230 -1.36 -2.07 -9.99
N VAL A 231 -0.11 -2.41 -10.33
CA VAL A 231 1.06 -1.56 -10.08
C VAL A 231 1.82 -1.27 -11.37
N ALA A 232 2.25 -2.31 -12.09
CA ALA A 232 3.07 -2.17 -13.28
C ALA A 232 2.37 -1.39 -14.39
N GLU A 233 1.21 -1.86 -14.86
CA GLU A 233 0.49 -1.23 -15.96
C GLU A 233 0.09 0.23 -15.66
N PRO A 234 -0.50 0.56 -14.48
CA PRO A 234 -0.86 1.96 -14.18
C PRO A 234 0.33 2.92 -14.07
N LEU A 235 1.50 2.43 -13.63
CA LEU A 235 2.69 3.27 -13.39
C LEU A 235 3.70 3.23 -14.53
N GLU A 236 3.54 2.35 -15.53
CA GLU A 236 4.39 2.23 -16.72
C GLU A 236 4.70 3.59 -17.38
N PRO A 237 3.74 4.53 -17.54
CA PRO A 237 4.04 5.81 -18.18
C PRO A 237 5.05 6.68 -17.40
N LEU A 238 5.27 6.43 -16.10
CA LEU A 238 6.22 7.18 -15.28
C LEU A 238 7.68 6.81 -15.57
N LEU A 239 7.97 5.62 -16.11
CA LEU A 239 9.35 5.12 -16.19
C LEU A 239 10.27 5.98 -17.06
N ALA A 240 9.71 6.67 -18.04
CA ALA A 240 10.49 7.52 -18.94
C ALA A 240 11.08 8.74 -18.20
N THR A 241 10.36 9.26 -17.20
CA THR A 241 10.64 10.59 -16.61
C THR A 241 10.94 10.56 -15.12
N THR A 242 10.42 9.58 -14.38
CA THR A 242 10.36 9.59 -12.92
C THR A 242 11.06 8.38 -12.32
N THR A 243 11.87 8.59 -11.27
CA THR A 243 12.44 7.49 -10.48
C THR A 243 11.34 6.80 -9.68
N LEU A 244 10.98 5.57 -10.04
CA LEU A 244 9.98 4.78 -9.32
C LEU A 244 10.66 3.76 -8.39
N LEU A 245 10.30 3.80 -7.10
CA LEU A 245 10.71 2.84 -6.07
C LEU A 245 9.49 2.22 -5.39
N THR A 246 9.65 1.02 -4.84
CA THR A 246 8.57 0.28 -4.16
C THR A 246 9.07 -0.44 -2.93
N LEU A 247 8.39 -0.29 -1.79
CA LEU A 247 8.62 -1.10 -0.59
C LEU A 247 7.83 -2.40 -0.64
N ASN A 248 8.35 -3.41 0.05
CA ASN A 248 7.64 -4.66 0.28
C ASN A 248 6.66 -4.53 1.47
N ALA A 249 5.61 -5.35 1.47
CA ALA A 249 4.58 -5.31 2.50
C ALA A 249 4.01 -6.72 2.79
N ALA A 250 3.20 -6.83 3.84
CA ALA A 250 2.69 -8.13 4.30
C ALA A 250 1.80 -8.84 3.26
N PRO A 251 0.93 -8.14 2.49
CA PRO A 251 0.17 -8.78 1.41
C PRO A 251 1.06 -9.46 0.37
N GLU A 252 2.17 -8.85 -0.03
CA GLU A 252 3.13 -9.38 -1.01
C GLU A 252 3.86 -10.63 -0.51
N MET A 253 4.09 -10.70 0.80
CA MET A 253 4.70 -11.87 1.43
C MET A 253 3.81 -13.11 1.40
N ARG A 254 2.49 -12.96 1.16
CA ARG A 254 1.55 -14.09 1.02
C ARG A 254 1.87 -14.98 -0.18
N SER A 255 2.46 -14.41 -1.22
CA SER A 255 3.00 -15.13 -2.39
C SER A 255 4.53 -15.10 -2.45
N GLY A 256 5.16 -15.06 -1.27
CA GLY A 256 6.60 -15.17 -1.12
C GLY A 256 7.45 -14.04 -1.72
N ALA A 257 6.83 -12.90 -2.07
CA ALA A 257 7.47 -11.72 -2.67
C ALA A 257 8.24 -11.96 -4.00
N GLY A 258 8.06 -13.09 -4.69
CA GLY A 258 8.71 -13.29 -6.00
C GLY A 258 8.20 -12.33 -7.07
N ALA A 259 6.89 -12.03 -7.08
CA ALA A 259 6.31 -11.01 -7.97
C ALA A 259 6.88 -9.62 -7.70
N TYR A 260 7.03 -9.26 -6.42
CA TYR A 260 7.67 -8.03 -5.99
C TYR A 260 9.13 -7.91 -6.48
N LEU A 261 9.95 -8.95 -6.31
CA LEU A 261 11.34 -8.93 -6.76
C LEU A 261 11.47 -8.92 -8.29
N ARG A 262 10.62 -9.66 -9.00
CA ARG A 262 10.55 -9.59 -10.47
C ARG A 262 10.19 -8.18 -10.93
N TYR A 263 9.21 -7.55 -10.29
CA TYR A 263 8.85 -6.16 -10.57
C TYR A 263 10.08 -5.25 -10.41
N LEU A 264 10.86 -5.37 -9.33
CA LEU A 264 12.10 -4.59 -9.19
C LEU A 264 13.08 -4.82 -10.35
N ASP A 265 13.28 -6.07 -10.76
CA ASP A 265 14.21 -6.41 -11.85
C ASP A 265 13.76 -5.86 -13.21
N GLU A 266 12.47 -5.94 -13.52
CA GLU A 266 11.87 -5.38 -14.72
C GLU A 266 12.06 -3.86 -14.77
N ARG A 267 11.83 -3.16 -13.64
CA ARG A 267 12.05 -1.70 -13.56
C ARG A 267 13.51 -1.34 -13.76
N ARG A 268 14.44 -2.06 -13.14
CA ARG A 268 15.88 -1.87 -13.38
C ARG A 268 16.25 -2.08 -14.85
N GLY A 269 15.62 -3.05 -15.51
CA GLY A 269 15.77 -3.31 -16.94
C GLY A 269 15.24 -2.20 -17.84
N ALA A 270 14.20 -1.48 -17.41
CA ALA A 270 13.58 -0.39 -18.18
C ALA A 270 14.48 0.85 -18.32
N GLY A 271 15.41 1.08 -17.39
CA GLY A 271 16.37 2.17 -17.54
C GLY A 271 17.16 2.52 -16.29
N ARG A 272 18.22 3.31 -16.49
CA ARG A 272 19.16 3.73 -15.42
C ARG A 272 18.52 4.58 -14.31
N ARG A 273 17.31 5.11 -14.53
CA ARG A 273 16.53 5.87 -13.53
C ARG A 273 15.94 4.99 -12.43
N HIS A 274 15.92 3.67 -12.59
CA HIS A 274 15.32 2.75 -11.62
C HIS A 274 16.41 1.88 -11.00
N PRO A 275 17.13 2.37 -9.97
CA PRO A 275 18.31 1.67 -9.48
C PRO A 275 17.97 0.60 -8.41
N GLN A 276 16.71 0.50 -7.98
CA GLN A 276 16.33 -0.27 -6.79
C GLN A 276 16.57 -1.77 -6.92
N GLU A 277 17.50 -2.30 -6.12
CA GLU A 277 17.89 -3.71 -6.16
C GLU A 277 17.21 -4.60 -5.11
N GLY A 278 16.75 -4.05 -3.99
CA GLY A 278 16.14 -4.80 -2.89
C GLY A 278 15.01 -4.04 -2.21
N SER A 279 14.49 -4.62 -1.12
CA SER A 279 13.26 -4.16 -0.48
C SER A 279 13.37 -2.99 0.50
N TYR A 280 14.59 -2.51 0.68
CA TYR A 280 14.94 -1.33 1.47
C TYR A 280 15.98 -0.53 0.69
N PHE A 281 16.03 0.77 0.94
CA PHE A 281 16.92 1.67 0.20
C PHE A 281 17.12 2.99 0.93
N CYS A 282 18.15 3.74 0.53
CA CYS A 282 18.32 5.14 0.92
C CYS A 282 18.52 6.00 -0.33
N LEU A 283 17.64 6.99 -0.53
CA LEU A 283 17.86 8.11 -1.44
C LEU A 283 18.54 9.22 -0.65
N ALA A 284 19.77 9.59 -1.01
CA ALA A 284 20.55 10.57 -0.24
C ALA A 284 20.91 11.80 -1.07
N ALA A 285 20.65 12.96 -0.49
CA ALA A 285 21.10 14.29 -0.88
C ALA A 285 21.94 14.89 0.28
N GLU A 286 22.44 16.10 0.12
CA GLU A 286 23.16 16.82 1.17
C GLU A 286 22.22 17.17 2.33
N ARG A 287 21.06 17.77 2.01
CA ARG A 287 20.09 18.28 3.00
C ARG A 287 19.00 17.29 3.39
N PHE A 288 18.80 16.24 2.60
CA PHE A 288 17.71 15.30 2.78
C PHE A 288 18.17 13.87 2.58
N GLN A 289 17.56 12.93 3.31
CA GLN A 289 17.60 11.54 2.92
C GLN A 289 16.27 10.85 3.20
N LEU A 290 15.84 10.02 2.24
CA LEU A 290 14.64 9.20 2.34
C LEU A 290 15.09 7.74 2.48
N ILE A 291 14.72 7.10 3.59
CA ILE A 291 15.16 5.75 3.93
C ILE A 291 13.94 4.83 3.94
N GLY A 292 13.85 3.94 2.95
CA GLY A 292 12.84 2.90 2.87
C GLY A 292 13.22 1.68 3.70
N LEU A 293 12.32 1.22 4.58
CA LEU A 293 12.48 0.01 5.38
C LEU A 293 11.64 -1.15 4.82
N ASP A 294 12.23 -2.34 4.82
CA ASP A 294 11.44 -3.57 4.74
C ASP A 294 10.90 -3.90 6.14
N THR A 295 9.58 -3.93 6.27
CA THR A 295 8.88 -4.26 7.52
C THR A 295 8.01 -5.50 7.38
N ALA A 296 8.28 -6.37 6.40
CA ALA A 296 7.41 -7.49 6.08
C ALA A 296 8.16 -8.81 5.87
N TRP A 297 9.39 -8.76 5.38
CA TRP A 297 10.09 -9.93 4.86
C TRP A 297 10.35 -11.03 5.88
N PHE A 298 10.88 -10.67 7.06
CA PHE A 298 11.24 -11.63 8.10
C PHE A 298 10.09 -11.86 9.09
N GLU A 299 9.38 -10.79 9.43
CA GLU A 299 8.16 -10.84 10.23
C GLU A 299 7.32 -9.60 9.88
N ALA A 300 6.02 -9.81 9.66
CA ALA A 300 5.10 -8.72 9.36
C ALA A 300 5.09 -7.67 10.48
N GLY A 301 5.31 -6.41 10.11
CA GLY A 301 5.35 -5.30 11.04
C GLY A 301 6.63 -5.17 11.85
N ARG A 302 7.73 -5.85 11.48
CA ARG A 302 9.01 -5.83 12.23
C ARG A 302 10.21 -5.45 11.38
N HIS A 303 11.24 -4.94 12.03
CA HIS A 303 12.53 -4.60 11.43
C HIS A 303 13.69 -4.90 12.39
N ARG A 304 13.82 -6.17 12.80
CA ARG A 304 14.74 -6.56 13.89
C ARG A 304 16.02 -7.27 13.44
N GLU A 305 16.19 -7.49 12.13
CA GLU A 305 17.37 -8.20 11.64
C GLU A 305 18.65 -7.37 11.88
N PRO A 306 19.68 -7.92 12.57
CA PRO A 306 20.84 -7.13 12.98
C PRO A 306 21.56 -6.41 11.85
N ALA A 307 21.67 -7.04 10.68
CA ALA A 307 22.31 -6.44 9.51
C ALA A 307 21.49 -5.27 8.93
N LEU A 308 20.16 -5.32 9.02
CA LEU A 308 19.29 -4.21 8.59
C LEU A 308 19.34 -3.05 9.59
N LEU A 309 19.30 -3.35 10.89
CA LEU A 309 19.45 -2.35 11.95
C LEU A 309 20.80 -1.64 11.90
N GLN A 310 21.89 -2.37 11.68
CA GLN A 310 23.22 -1.80 11.52
C GLN A 310 23.29 -0.89 10.29
N TRP A 311 22.72 -1.32 9.16
CA TRP A 311 22.67 -0.49 7.95
C TRP A 311 21.85 0.78 8.20
N LEU A 312 20.69 0.68 8.84
CA LEU A 312 19.84 1.82 9.18
C LEU A 312 20.55 2.80 10.13
N GLU A 313 21.20 2.29 11.18
CA GLU A 313 21.98 3.10 12.11
C GLU A 313 23.06 3.91 11.39
N GLN A 314 23.80 3.29 10.46
CA GLN A 314 24.82 3.98 9.65
C GLN A 314 24.21 5.11 8.82
N ARG A 315 23.10 4.85 8.13
CA ARG A 315 22.42 5.84 7.28
C ARG A 315 21.89 7.01 8.10
N LEU A 316 21.18 6.74 9.19
CA LEU A 316 20.65 7.78 10.07
C LEU A 316 21.78 8.62 10.67
N SER A 317 22.85 7.99 11.15
CA SER A 317 24.03 8.68 11.69
C SER A 317 24.73 9.57 10.65
N GLU A 318 24.90 9.08 9.42
CA GLU A 318 25.46 9.85 8.32
C GLU A 318 24.62 11.09 7.99
N GLY A 319 23.29 10.95 7.88
CA GLY A 319 22.40 12.09 7.68
C GLY A 319 22.49 13.10 8.82
N ARG A 320 22.48 12.64 10.07
CA ARG A 320 22.64 13.52 11.25
C ARG A 320 23.97 14.26 11.25
N ARG A 321 25.08 13.61 10.87
CA ARG A 321 26.39 14.27 10.75
C ARG A 321 26.40 15.37 9.68
N ARG A 322 25.64 15.21 8.60
CA ARG A 322 25.45 16.24 7.56
C ARG A 322 24.44 17.33 7.94
N GLY A 323 23.65 17.13 9.00
CA GLY A 323 22.50 17.99 9.31
C GLY A 323 21.29 17.76 8.42
N ALA A 324 21.28 16.65 7.66
CA ALA A 324 20.19 16.30 6.75
C ALA A 324 18.89 16.01 7.51
N MET A 325 17.76 16.30 6.88
CA MET A 325 16.45 15.81 7.31
C MET A 325 16.36 14.30 7.04
N ASN A 326 16.19 13.52 8.10
CA ASN A 326 16.05 12.07 8.01
C ASN A 326 14.58 11.69 7.91
N ILE A 327 14.16 11.23 6.72
CA ILE A 327 12.78 10.86 6.41
C ILE A 327 12.71 9.34 6.29
N LEU A 328 11.99 8.71 7.22
CA LEU A 328 11.81 7.26 7.25
C LEU A 328 10.54 6.88 6.49
N LEU A 329 10.62 5.85 5.66
CA LEU A 329 9.52 5.31 4.87
C LEU A 329 9.34 3.83 5.23
N SER A 330 8.12 3.39 5.50
CA SER A 330 7.81 1.97 5.74
C SER A 330 6.43 1.60 5.20
N HIS A 331 6.16 0.30 5.07
CA HIS A 331 4.77 -0.12 4.97
C HIS A 331 4.11 -0.12 6.36
N ALA A 332 4.71 -0.80 7.35
CA ALA A 332 4.11 -0.91 8.67
C ALA A 332 4.14 0.41 9.47
N ALA A 333 3.11 0.63 10.27
CA ALA A 333 2.97 1.84 11.07
C ALA A 333 3.82 1.81 12.37
N PRO A 334 4.31 2.98 12.84
CA PRO A 334 4.95 3.11 14.15
C PRO A 334 3.96 3.03 15.33
N TYR A 335 2.66 3.14 15.03
CA TYR A 335 1.57 3.05 15.99
C TYR A 335 0.82 1.73 15.82
N GLY A 336 0.27 1.20 16.90
CA GLY A 336 -0.49 -0.05 16.87
C GLY A 336 -1.90 0.14 16.30
N PRO A 337 -2.65 -0.95 16.10
CA PRO A 337 -4.07 -0.90 15.71
C PRO A 337 -4.94 -0.17 16.75
N ASP A 338 -4.59 -0.30 18.04
CA ASP A 338 -5.11 0.61 19.07
C ASP A 338 -4.37 1.95 18.93
N PRO A 339 -5.07 3.05 18.61
CA PRO A 339 -4.46 4.36 18.43
C PRO A 339 -3.82 4.91 19.71
N ARG A 340 -3.94 4.22 20.87
CA ARG A 340 -3.28 4.51 22.15
C ARG A 340 -1.99 3.73 22.38
N GLN A 341 -1.61 2.81 21.50
CA GLN A 341 -0.44 1.96 21.67
C GLN A 341 0.61 2.19 20.57
N ARG A 342 1.88 2.07 20.94
CA ARG A 342 3.00 2.05 19.99
C ARG A 342 3.14 0.64 19.42
N SER A 343 3.55 0.51 18.16
CA SER A 343 3.81 -0.81 17.59
C SER A 343 5.12 -1.40 18.12
N PRO A 344 5.32 -2.74 18.07
CA PRO A 344 6.61 -3.36 18.37
C PRO A 344 7.74 -2.83 17.48
N LEU A 345 7.44 -2.42 16.24
CA LEU A 345 8.40 -1.77 15.35
C LEU A 345 9.03 -0.52 16.00
N LEU A 346 8.20 0.38 16.55
CA LEU A 346 8.68 1.61 17.20
C LEU A 346 9.24 1.33 18.60
N SER A 347 8.53 0.54 19.40
CA SER A 347 8.80 0.36 20.83
C SER A 347 9.92 -0.63 21.16
N GLN A 348 10.28 -1.51 20.21
CA GLN A 348 11.31 -2.53 20.40
C GLN A 348 12.39 -2.40 19.33
N ASP A 349 12.01 -2.60 18.06
CA ASP A 349 13.00 -2.78 16.98
C ASP A 349 13.79 -1.48 16.71
N LEU A 350 13.10 -0.34 16.68
CA LEU A 350 13.68 0.96 16.34
C LEU A 350 13.82 1.91 17.53
N ALA A 351 13.55 1.46 18.76
CA ALA A 351 13.51 2.32 19.95
C ALA A 351 14.82 3.10 20.15
N SER A 352 15.97 2.44 20.04
CA SER A 352 17.28 3.07 20.24
C SER A 352 17.60 4.14 19.18
N LEU A 353 17.15 3.95 17.94
CA LEU A 353 17.44 4.87 16.84
C LEU A 353 16.43 6.03 16.79
N VAL A 354 15.15 5.73 17.02
CA VAL A 354 14.05 6.68 16.84
C VAL A 354 13.71 7.41 18.13
N LEU A 355 13.62 6.71 19.27
CA LEU A 355 13.16 7.30 20.54
C LEU A 355 14.31 7.82 21.39
N GLU A 356 15.40 7.06 21.52
CA GLU A 356 16.53 7.42 22.39
C GLU A 356 17.49 8.40 21.72
N ARG A 357 17.86 8.13 20.46
CA ARG A 357 18.78 8.99 19.69
C ARG A 357 18.06 10.10 18.94
N GLU A 358 16.73 10.02 18.82
CA GLU A 358 15.90 10.98 18.08
C GLU A 358 16.38 11.17 16.63
N TRP A 359 16.83 10.11 15.95
CA TRP A 359 17.48 10.26 14.66
C TRP A 359 16.57 10.39 13.45
N VAL A 360 15.25 10.31 13.63
CA VAL A 360 14.24 10.46 12.57
C VAL A 360 13.51 11.79 12.75
N ASP A 361 13.35 12.54 11.66
CA ASP A 361 12.65 13.84 11.67
C ASP A 361 11.17 13.67 11.24
N LEU A 362 10.94 12.89 10.17
CA LEU A 362 9.62 12.57 9.62
C LEU A 362 9.56 11.07 9.36
N TRP A 363 8.43 10.44 9.69
CA TRP A 363 8.15 9.05 9.34
C TRP A 363 6.85 8.98 8.54
N CYS A 364 6.93 8.55 7.28
CA CYS A 364 5.78 8.26 6.43
C CYS A 364 5.55 6.74 6.33
N TRP A 365 4.32 6.28 6.49
CA TRP A 365 3.99 4.85 6.42
C TRP A 365 2.69 4.56 5.67
N ALA A 366 2.50 3.31 5.26
CA ALA A 366 1.25 2.78 4.70
C ALA A 366 0.59 1.78 5.68
N GLY A 367 -0.27 0.86 5.22
CA GLY A 367 -0.83 -0.24 6.02
C GLY A 367 -1.80 0.18 7.14
N ALA A 368 -1.76 1.43 7.58
CA ALA A 368 -2.75 2.07 8.43
C ALA A 368 -3.81 2.72 7.56
N GLN A 369 -5.07 2.42 7.86
CA GLN A 369 -6.22 2.92 7.11
C GLN A 369 -6.37 4.44 7.31
N GLY A 370 -6.47 5.17 6.21
CA GLY A 370 -6.70 6.63 6.20
C GLY A 370 -5.43 7.48 6.11
N GLY A 371 -5.63 8.70 5.62
CA GLY A 371 -4.61 9.75 5.59
C GLY A 371 -4.55 10.49 6.91
N ALA A 372 -3.38 10.64 7.53
CA ALA A 372 -3.27 11.40 8.77
C ALA A 372 -1.88 11.99 8.99
N LEU A 373 -1.83 13.21 9.53
CA LEU A 373 -0.61 13.90 9.96
C LEU A 373 -0.58 13.97 11.49
N TYR A 374 0.52 13.54 12.08
CA TYR A 374 0.76 13.52 13.51
C TYR A 374 1.90 14.47 13.86
N ASP A 375 1.71 15.24 14.93
CA ASP A 375 2.76 16.06 15.51
C ASP A 375 3.67 15.25 16.43
N ARG A 376 4.78 15.86 16.83
CA ARG A 376 5.67 15.37 17.88
C ARG A 376 4.92 15.33 19.22
N ALA A 377 5.36 14.43 20.10
CA ALA A 377 4.87 14.36 21.47
C ALA A 377 6.01 13.98 22.43
N PRO A 378 5.85 14.11 23.76
CA PRO A 378 6.80 13.56 24.72
C PRO A 378 7.06 12.06 24.46
N GLY A 379 8.32 11.72 24.21
CA GLY A 379 8.73 10.35 23.85
C GLY A 379 8.33 9.91 22.43
N LEU A 380 7.98 10.84 21.54
CA LEU A 380 7.76 10.66 20.10
C LEU A 380 8.43 11.83 19.35
N PRO A 381 9.75 11.75 19.09
CA PRO A 381 10.56 12.87 18.64
C PRO A 381 10.56 13.04 17.12
N PHE A 382 9.48 12.68 16.44
CA PHE A 382 9.34 12.77 14.98
C PHE A 382 7.92 13.20 14.61
N LEU A 383 7.77 13.78 13.42
CA LEU A 383 6.46 14.00 12.79
C LEU A 383 6.01 12.71 12.08
N GLY A 384 4.74 12.36 12.16
CA GLY A 384 4.21 11.14 11.55
C GLY A 384 3.24 11.41 10.40
N ALA A 385 3.27 10.59 9.35
CA ALA A 385 2.38 10.70 8.20
C ALA A 385 1.86 9.31 7.76
N SER A 386 0.57 9.06 7.94
CA SER A 386 -0.11 7.86 7.45
C SER A 386 -0.61 8.09 6.02
N LEU A 387 -0.20 7.21 5.11
CA LEU A 387 -0.43 7.27 3.66
C LEU A 387 -1.07 5.98 3.12
N GLY A 388 -1.66 5.16 3.98
CA GLY A 388 -2.29 3.87 3.62
C GLY A 388 -3.71 3.98 3.06
N HIS A 389 -3.99 5.04 2.29
CA HIS A 389 -5.30 5.31 1.70
C HIS A 389 -5.24 5.43 0.17
N GLY A 390 -4.24 4.83 -0.49
CA GLY A 390 -4.04 4.95 -1.93
C GLY A 390 -4.97 4.10 -2.81
N GLY A 391 -5.79 3.23 -2.24
CA GLY A 391 -6.75 2.44 -3.03
C GLY A 391 -7.42 1.29 -2.28
N PHE A 392 -6.82 0.79 -1.20
CA PHE A 392 -7.44 -0.21 -0.34
C PHE A 392 -8.64 0.37 0.41
N PRO A 393 -9.84 -0.23 0.31
CA PRO A 393 -11.04 0.31 0.91
C PRO A 393 -10.96 0.27 2.45
N TYR A 394 -11.44 1.33 3.08
CA TYR A 394 -11.54 1.42 4.53
C TYR A 394 -12.81 2.17 4.93
N GLU A 395 -13.25 1.92 6.17
CA GLU A 395 -14.40 2.61 6.75
C GLU A 395 -14.04 4.08 7.02
N ARG A 396 -14.96 4.98 6.70
CA ARG A 396 -14.86 6.38 7.13
C ARG A 396 -14.86 6.42 8.66
N ARG A 397 -13.93 7.19 9.22
CA ARG A 397 -13.81 7.40 10.66
C ARG A 397 -13.52 8.87 10.91
N ASP A 398 -13.80 9.30 12.13
CA ASP A 398 -13.30 10.57 12.63
C ASP A 398 -11.90 10.39 13.23
N ALA A 399 -11.24 11.52 13.50
CA ALA A 399 -9.96 11.50 14.18
C ALA A 399 -10.09 10.81 15.56
N PRO A 400 -9.11 9.98 15.96
CA PRO A 400 -9.15 9.33 17.27
C PRO A 400 -9.11 10.36 18.41
N GLU A 401 -9.93 10.18 19.44
CA GLU A 401 -10.03 11.09 20.59
C GLU A 401 -8.77 11.04 21.49
N HIS A 402 -8.13 9.88 21.59
CA HIS A 402 -6.97 9.65 22.46
C HIS A 402 -5.82 9.01 21.69
N PRO A 403 -5.19 9.73 20.75
CA PRO A 403 -4.10 9.18 19.96
C PRO A 403 -2.76 9.17 20.73
N VAL A 404 -1.87 8.26 20.37
CA VAL A 404 -0.48 8.19 20.84
C VAL A 404 0.28 9.49 20.56
N ALA A 405 -0.03 10.16 19.45
CA ALA A 405 0.56 11.43 19.03
C ALA A 405 -0.55 12.43 18.63
N PRO A 406 -0.38 13.74 18.86
CA PRO A 406 -1.36 14.74 18.46
C PRO A 406 -1.68 14.66 16.97
N VAL A 407 -2.94 14.43 16.63
CA VAL A 407 -3.40 14.42 15.23
C VAL A 407 -3.62 15.86 14.77
N ARG A 408 -2.90 16.26 13.72
CA ARG A 408 -2.97 17.58 13.10
C ARG A 408 -3.88 17.60 11.88
N PHE A 409 -3.93 16.48 11.17
CA PHE A 409 -4.86 16.25 10.08
C PHE A 409 -5.29 14.78 10.09
N PHE A 410 -6.56 14.53 9.77
CA PHE A 410 -7.11 13.21 9.55
C PHE A 410 -8.09 13.29 8.38
N GLU A 411 -7.95 12.39 7.41
CA GLU A 411 -8.84 12.31 6.27
C GLU A 411 -10.14 11.63 6.67
N SER A 412 -11.06 12.44 7.21
CA SER A 412 -12.40 12.03 7.60
C SER A 412 -13.44 12.23 6.51
N ARG A 413 -13.08 12.72 5.32
CA ARG A 413 -14.06 12.89 4.24
C ARG A 413 -14.51 11.54 3.70
N PRO A 414 -15.78 11.48 3.25
CA PRO A 414 -16.28 10.33 2.53
C PRO A 414 -15.58 10.18 1.17
N ARG A 415 -15.62 8.96 0.63
CA ARG A 415 -15.04 8.61 -0.67
C ARG A 415 -15.54 9.49 -1.82
N PHE A 416 -16.82 9.86 -1.76
CA PHE A 416 -17.44 10.82 -2.68
C PHE A 416 -17.97 12.01 -1.91
N PRO A 417 -18.01 13.21 -2.51
CA PRO A 417 -18.55 14.41 -1.88
C PRO A 417 -19.92 14.18 -1.24
N GLU A 418 -20.15 14.79 -0.07
CA GLU A 418 -21.35 14.55 0.75
C GLU A 418 -22.66 14.78 -0.01
N TRP A 419 -22.69 15.76 -0.92
CA TRP A 419 -23.87 16.08 -1.74
C TRP A 419 -24.32 14.93 -2.65
N THR A 420 -23.42 14.00 -2.98
CA THR A 420 -23.77 12.82 -3.80
C THR A 420 -24.61 11.81 -3.03
N GLY A 421 -24.46 11.75 -1.70
CA GLY A 421 -25.04 10.69 -0.86
C GLY A 421 -24.45 9.29 -1.11
N VAL A 422 -23.43 9.15 -1.96
CA VAL A 422 -22.87 7.87 -2.39
C VAL A 422 -21.66 7.50 -1.53
N ARG A 423 -21.62 6.25 -1.04
CA ARG A 423 -20.51 5.67 -0.24
C ARG A 423 -19.98 6.56 0.88
N GLN A 424 -20.90 7.18 1.62
CA GLN A 424 -20.60 8.04 2.77
C GLN A 424 -19.98 7.26 3.95
N ASP A 425 -20.08 5.93 3.91
CA ASP A 425 -19.51 4.95 4.84
C ASP A 425 -18.01 4.68 4.60
N ARG A 426 -17.45 5.06 3.44
CA ARG A 426 -16.06 4.78 3.09
C ARG A 426 -15.21 6.03 3.13
N GLY A 427 -13.97 5.87 3.57
CA GLY A 427 -13.01 6.97 3.63
C GLY A 427 -12.46 7.36 2.25
N ASN A 428 -12.01 8.60 2.15
CA ASN A 428 -11.48 9.18 0.92
C ASN A 428 -10.07 8.66 0.58
N HIS A 429 -9.86 8.29 -0.68
CA HIS A 429 -8.56 7.81 -1.15
C HIS A 429 -7.65 8.95 -1.57
N GLY A 430 -6.34 8.75 -1.50
CA GLY A 430 -5.38 9.81 -1.76
C GLY A 430 -3.92 9.37 -1.66
N HIS A 431 -3.03 10.31 -1.96
CA HIS A 431 -1.58 10.17 -1.84
C HIS A 431 -1.00 11.44 -1.20
N ALA A 432 0.30 11.40 -0.90
CA ALA A 432 1.02 12.58 -0.50
C ALA A 432 2.12 12.96 -1.48
N THR A 433 2.42 14.25 -1.54
CA THR A 433 3.57 14.80 -2.23
C THR A 433 4.45 15.56 -1.26
N LEU A 434 5.75 15.30 -1.34
CA LEU A 434 6.78 15.91 -0.54
C LEU A 434 7.64 16.79 -1.45
N TRP A 435 7.61 18.10 -1.25
CA TRP A 435 8.55 19.03 -1.89
C TRP A 435 9.69 19.32 -0.94
N LEU A 436 10.92 19.07 -1.38
CA LEU A 436 12.14 19.35 -0.63
C LEU A 436 12.77 20.64 -1.19
N HIS A 437 12.96 21.65 -0.36
CA HIS A 437 13.42 22.96 -0.79
C HIS A 437 14.90 23.19 -0.46
N ALA A 438 15.53 24.10 -1.20
CA ALA A 438 16.96 24.39 -1.09
C ALA A 438 17.37 25.00 0.27
N ASP A 439 16.44 25.60 0.99
CA ASP A 439 16.64 26.13 2.34
C ASP A 439 16.58 25.04 3.44
N GLY A 440 16.28 23.80 3.08
CA GLY A 440 16.12 22.68 4.01
C GLY A 440 14.70 22.51 4.55
N THR A 441 13.74 23.33 4.12
CA THR A 441 12.32 23.12 4.40
C THR A 441 11.75 21.99 3.55
N ALA A 442 10.70 21.35 4.05
CA ALA A 442 9.93 20.37 3.31
C ALA A 442 8.44 20.69 3.39
N VAL A 443 7.70 20.51 2.30
CA VAL A 443 6.25 20.65 2.26
C VAL A 443 5.64 19.29 2.00
N LEU A 444 4.76 18.83 2.89
CA LEU A 444 3.98 17.60 2.73
C LEU A 444 2.52 17.95 2.41
N ARG A 445 2.02 17.54 1.25
CA ARG A 445 0.63 17.76 0.84
C ARG A 445 -0.09 16.44 0.63
N TYR A 446 -1.27 16.31 1.23
CA TYR A 446 -2.24 15.26 0.95
C TYR A 446 -3.17 15.70 -0.19
N THR A 447 -3.31 14.85 -1.20
CA THR A 447 -4.22 15.06 -2.34
C THR A 447 -5.10 13.84 -2.50
N ASP A 448 -6.41 14.04 -2.63
CA ASP A 448 -7.33 12.90 -2.83
C ASP A 448 -7.33 12.39 -4.28
N TRP A 449 -8.06 11.30 -4.51
CA TRP A 449 -8.15 10.66 -5.82
C TRP A 449 -8.86 11.52 -6.88
N MET A 450 -9.64 12.53 -6.48
CA MET A 450 -10.26 13.50 -7.40
C MET A 450 -9.30 14.66 -7.74
N GLY A 451 -8.19 14.79 -7.02
CA GLY A 451 -7.16 15.81 -7.22
C GLY A 451 -7.26 16.99 -6.28
N GLU A 452 -8.14 16.92 -5.27
CA GLU A 452 -8.35 18.01 -4.31
C GLU A 452 -7.28 17.99 -3.22
N VAL A 453 -6.75 19.16 -2.90
CA VAL A 453 -5.80 19.32 -1.80
C VAL A 453 -6.56 19.19 -0.49
N ARG A 454 -6.13 18.24 0.34
CA ARG A 454 -6.78 17.89 1.61
C ARG A 454 -6.09 18.53 2.80
N CYS A 455 -4.77 18.60 2.73
CA CYS A 455 -3.93 19.16 3.77
C CYS A 455 -2.57 19.50 3.16
N GLU A 456 -1.99 20.63 3.56
CA GLU A 456 -0.61 21.00 3.26
C GLU A 456 0.09 21.41 4.56
N ALA A 457 1.27 20.84 4.78
CA ALA A 457 2.06 21.05 5.98
C ALA A 457 3.48 21.47 5.61
N THR A 458 3.92 22.63 6.09
CA THR A 458 5.30 23.08 5.96
C THR A 458 6.10 22.64 7.18
N LEU A 459 7.22 21.94 6.93
CA LEU A 459 8.10 21.36 7.93
C LEU A 459 9.45 22.09 7.89
N GLU A 460 9.91 22.55 9.05
CA GLU A 460 11.14 23.35 9.16
C GLU A 460 11.97 22.88 10.35
N ARG A 461 13.29 22.90 10.19
CA ARG A 461 14.25 22.63 11.27
C ARG A 461 14.39 23.84 12.19
N GLN A 462 14.28 23.63 13.50
CA GLN A 462 14.51 24.69 14.49
C GLN A 462 16.01 24.97 14.68
N GLY A 463 16.57 25.82 13.82
CA GLY A 463 18.00 26.12 13.80
C GLY A 463 18.87 24.98 13.25
N PRO A 464 20.21 25.09 13.28
CA PRO A 464 21.10 24.20 12.53
C PRO A 464 21.07 22.73 12.95
N LYS A 465 20.72 22.46 14.22
CA LYS A 465 20.73 21.11 14.82
C LYS A 465 19.44 20.77 15.58
N GLY A 466 18.45 21.65 15.57
CA GLY A 466 17.21 21.39 16.29
C GLY A 466 16.31 20.38 15.59
N PRO A 467 15.19 20.01 16.24
CA PRO A 467 14.20 19.14 15.66
C PRO A 467 13.53 19.78 14.45
N VAL A 468 13.04 18.95 13.54
CA VAL A 468 12.07 19.39 12.53
C VAL A 468 10.70 19.47 13.18
N THR A 469 9.99 20.58 12.94
CA THR A 469 8.67 20.86 13.50
C THR A 469 7.69 21.31 12.42
N LEU A 470 6.40 21.14 12.70
CA LEU A 470 5.32 21.69 11.87
C LEU A 470 5.29 23.21 12.02
N LYS A 471 5.56 23.93 10.93
CA LYS A 471 5.62 25.40 10.89
C LYS A 471 4.28 26.02 10.52
N GLN A 472 3.63 25.43 9.52
CA GLN A 472 2.35 25.88 8.98
C GLN A 472 1.54 24.66 8.57
N LEU A 473 0.22 24.75 8.74
CA LEU A 473 -0.74 23.73 8.37
C LEU A 473 -1.97 24.39 7.75
N ASP A 474 -2.23 24.06 6.50
CA ASP A 474 -3.41 24.49 5.76
C ASP A 474 -4.28 23.27 5.46
N VAL A 475 -5.45 23.19 6.08
CA VAL A 475 -6.39 22.08 5.85
C VAL A 475 -7.35 22.50 4.74
N GLY A 476 -7.45 21.66 3.71
CA GLY A 476 -8.26 21.89 2.53
C GLY A 476 -9.76 21.90 2.86
N GLY A 477 -10.43 23.00 2.48
CA GLY A 477 -11.85 23.28 2.68
C GLY A 477 -12.79 22.28 2.06
#